data_AF-A0A7W7RPA2-F1
#
_entry.id   AF-A0A7W7RPA2-F1
#
_cell.length_a   1.000
_cell.length_b   1.000
_cell.length_c   1.000
_cell.angle_alpha   90.00
_cell.angle_beta   90.00
_cell.angle_gamma   90.00
#
_symmetry.space_group_name_H-M   'P 1'
#
loop_
_entity.id
_entity.type
_entity.pdbx_description
1 polymer ?
#
loop_
_entity_poly.entity_id
_entity_poly.type
_entity_poly.pdbx_seq_one_letter_code
_entity_poly.pdbx_strand_id
1 'polypeptide(L)'
;MSRSKDIGTVAETAVVRYLQAHGWPSAERRALAGEHDLGDITGCPGLVWEVKSGRAAENAGDGLINDWLAETVQERVAARADVGVLVTKRAGYGPARAASWWAHLTIGGLRPLLGVPSPVDAVCAEPIRMHLSTAVGVLRAAGYGDPVAELEVSAR
;
A
#
# COMPACT_ATOMS: atom_id res chain seq x y z
N MET A 1 -23.96 -4.24 -12.32
CA MET A 1 -22.83 -4.22 -11.36
C MET A 1 -23.19 -5.10 -10.17
N SER A 2 -22.23 -5.85 -9.60
CA SER A 2 -22.49 -6.69 -8.43
C SER A 2 -22.04 -5.99 -7.16
N ARG A 3 -22.72 -6.23 -6.03
CA ARG A 3 -22.45 -5.58 -4.74
C ARG A 3 -20.98 -5.70 -4.30
N SER A 4 -20.33 -6.83 -4.60
CA SER A 4 -18.92 -7.05 -4.29
C SER A 4 -18.00 -6.13 -5.11
N LYS A 5 -18.27 -6.01 -6.42
CA LYS A 5 -17.52 -5.13 -7.34
C LYS A 5 -17.69 -3.65 -6.96
N ASP A 6 -18.88 -3.27 -6.49
CA ASP A 6 -19.14 -1.90 -6.03
C ASP A 6 -18.35 -1.58 -4.74
N ILE A 7 -18.28 -2.53 -3.80
CA ILE A 7 -17.50 -2.38 -2.56
C ILE A 7 -16.01 -2.21 -2.87
N GLY A 8 -15.44 -3.06 -3.74
CA GLY A 8 -14.05 -2.93 -4.19
C GLY A 8 -13.81 -1.58 -4.85
N THR A 9 -14.68 -1.18 -5.77
CA THR A 9 -14.62 0.11 -6.46
C THR A 9 -14.59 1.31 -5.52
N VAL A 10 -15.45 1.31 -4.50
CA VAL A 10 -15.48 2.38 -3.49
C VAL A 10 -14.19 2.40 -2.67
N ALA A 11 -13.64 1.23 -2.34
CA ALA A 11 -12.43 1.14 -1.55
C ALA A 11 -11.18 1.61 -2.31
N GLU A 12 -10.97 1.11 -3.52
CA GLU A 12 -9.86 1.53 -4.38
C GLU A 12 -9.94 3.04 -4.66
N THR A 13 -11.15 3.57 -4.94
CA THR A 13 -11.34 5.01 -5.15
C THR A 13 -10.96 5.83 -3.90
N ALA A 14 -11.23 5.32 -2.70
CA ALA A 14 -10.86 5.98 -1.46
C ALA A 14 -9.35 6.09 -1.28
N VAL A 15 -8.63 5.01 -1.58
CA VAL A 15 -7.17 4.96 -1.52
C VAL A 15 -6.56 5.85 -2.61
N VAL A 16 -7.05 5.79 -3.86
CA VAL A 16 -6.62 6.68 -4.95
C VAL A 16 -6.74 8.15 -4.55
N ARG A 17 -7.90 8.58 -4.06
CA ARG A 17 -8.11 9.98 -3.63
C ARG A 17 -7.15 10.38 -2.52
N TYR A 18 -6.86 9.47 -1.60
CA TYR A 18 -5.87 9.72 -0.55
C TYR A 18 -4.48 9.90 -1.17
N LEU A 19 -4.03 8.99 -2.03
CA LEU A 19 -2.71 9.06 -2.68
C LEU A 19 -2.54 10.31 -3.54
N GLN A 20 -3.55 10.67 -4.34
CA GLN A 20 -3.57 11.90 -5.14
C GLN A 20 -3.33 13.15 -4.29
N ALA A 21 -3.97 13.23 -3.13
CA ALA A 21 -3.80 14.36 -2.22
C ALA A 21 -2.46 14.34 -1.44
N HIS A 22 -1.70 13.25 -1.47
CA HIS A 22 -0.51 13.05 -0.62
C HIS A 22 0.74 12.67 -1.41
N GLY A 23 0.82 13.09 -2.67
CA GLY A 23 2.06 13.06 -3.45
C GLY A 23 2.08 12.13 -4.66
N TRP A 24 0.94 11.54 -5.04
CA TRP A 24 0.82 10.81 -6.31
C TRP A 24 -0.37 11.35 -7.11
N PRO A 25 -0.30 12.57 -7.67
CA PRO A 25 -1.41 13.22 -8.36
C PRO A 25 -1.95 12.40 -9.54
N SER A 26 -1.10 11.59 -10.17
CA SER A 26 -1.47 10.69 -11.27
C SER A 26 -2.01 9.33 -10.82
N ALA A 27 -2.15 9.09 -9.50
CA ALA A 27 -2.68 7.83 -9.01
C ALA A 27 -4.08 7.58 -9.57
N GLU A 28 -4.32 6.38 -10.08
CA GLU A 28 -5.61 5.98 -10.62
C GLU A 28 -5.83 4.49 -10.43
N ARG A 29 -7.09 4.07 -10.46
CA ARG A 29 -7.42 2.64 -10.41
C ARG A 29 -6.92 1.98 -11.68
N ARG A 30 -6.27 0.83 -11.55
CA ARG A 30 -5.82 0.06 -12.69
C ARG A 30 -7.02 -0.65 -13.33
N ALA A 31 -7.20 -0.46 -14.63
CA ALA A 31 -8.09 -1.33 -15.41
C ALA A 31 -7.43 -2.71 -15.55
N LEU A 32 -8.22 -3.79 -15.56
CA LEU A 32 -7.73 -5.17 -15.71
C LEU A 32 -6.72 -5.26 -16.86
N ALA A 33 -5.45 -5.53 -16.53
CA ALA A 33 -4.34 -5.48 -17.47
C ALA A 33 -3.78 -6.88 -17.72
N GLY A 34 -4.13 -7.49 -18.84
CA GLY A 34 -3.50 -8.73 -19.31
C GLY A 34 -3.68 -9.96 -18.39
N GLU A 35 -2.79 -10.94 -18.55
CA GLU A 35 -2.81 -12.21 -17.80
C GLU A 35 -2.18 -12.12 -16.41
N HIS A 36 -1.40 -11.08 -16.13
CA HIS A 36 -0.67 -10.92 -14.87
C HIS A 36 -1.25 -9.77 -14.06
N ASP A 37 -1.61 -10.06 -12.81
CA ASP A 37 -2.01 -9.03 -11.87
C ASP A 37 -0.81 -8.16 -11.49
N LEU A 38 -0.99 -6.85 -11.55
CA LEU A 38 0.04 -5.86 -11.24
C LEU A 38 -0.35 -5.01 -10.01
N GLY A 39 -1.48 -5.32 -9.38
CA GLY A 39 -2.11 -4.58 -8.30
C GLY A 39 -3.19 -3.59 -8.76
N ASP A 40 -3.95 -3.08 -7.80
CA ASP A 40 -5.18 -2.30 -7.98
C ASP A 40 -4.98 -0.84 -8.40
N ILE A 41 -3.82 -0.22 -8.11
CA ILE A 41 -3.58 1.21 -8.35
C ILE A 41 -2.31 1.41 -9.18
N THR A 42 -2.41 2.27 -10.19
CA THR A 42 -1.30 2.71 -11.05
C THR A 42 -1.04 4.21 -10.91
N GLY A 43 -0.08 4.76 -11.64
CA GLY A 43 0.32 6.17 -11.51
C GLY A 43 1.20 6.45 -10.28
N CYS A 44 1.70 5.39 -9.66
CA CYS A 44 2.63 5.42 -8.53
C CYS A 44 3.94 4.68 -8.88
N PRO A 45 4.90 5.32 -9.58
CA PRO A 45 6.11 4.64 -10.05
C PRO A 45 6.87 3.94 -8.91
N GLY A 46 7.35 2.72 -9.18
CA GLY A 46 8.07 1.89 -8.20
C GLY A 46 7.20 1.19 -7.16
N LEU A 47 5.87 1.40 -7.18
CA LEU A 47 4.95 0.88 -6.15
C LEU A 47 3.87 -0.03 -6.74
N VAL A 48 3.54 -1.06 -5.97
CA VAL A 48 2.32 -1.87 -6.11
C VAL A 48 1.42 -1.63 -4.91
N TRP A 49 0.14 -1.43 -5.18
CA TRP A 49 -0.89 -1.26 -4.16
C TRP A 49 -1.97 -2.30 -4.37
N GLU A 50 -2.31 -3.03 -3.32
CA GLU A 50 -3.40 -4.00 -3.30
C GLU A 50 -4.41 -3.59 -2.23
N VAL A 51 -5.71 -3.57 -2.52
CA VAL A 51 -6.75 -2.99 -1.67
C VAL A 51 -7.83 -4.01 -1.34
N LYS A 52 -7.79 -4.53 -0.11
CA LYS A 52 -8.84 -5.43 0.40
C LYS A 52 -9.85 -4.67 1.26
N SER A 53 -11.14 -4.90 1.02
CA SER A 53 -12.22 -4.22 1.73
C SER A 53 -13.41 -5.13 2.07
N GLY A 54 -14.48 -4.54 2.60
CA GLY A 54 -15.64 -5.29 3.07
C GLY A 54 -15.40 -6.04 4.37
N ARG A 55 -16.35 -6.92 4.73
CA ARG A 55 -16.35 -7.61 6.04
C ARG A 55 -15.13 -8.52 6.23
N ALA A 56 -14.62 -9.10 5.12
CA ALA A 56 -13.44 -9.95 5.15
C ALA A 56 -12.21 -9.15 5.60
N ALA A 57 -11.95 -7.98 5.01
CA ALA A 57 -10.85 -7.12 5.42
C ALA A 57 -11.03 -6.57 6.84
N GLU A 58 -12.26 -6.21 7.22
CA GLU A 58 -12.56 -5.69 8.57
C GLU A 58 -12.29 -6.70 9.69
N ASN A 59 -12.42 -7.99 9.39
CA ASN A 59 -12.31 -9.10 10.35
C ASN A 59 -11.12 -10.02 10.07
N ALA A 60 -10.20 -9.63 9.18
CA ALA A 60 -9.09 -10.49 8.76
C ALA A 60 -8.18 -10.80 9.96
N GLY A 61 -8.01 -12.09 10.24
CA GLY A 61 -6.96 -12.57 11.15
C GLY A 61 -5.62 -12.71 10.44
N ASP A 62 -4.58 -13.02 11.20
CA ASP A 62 -3.18 -13.00 10.72
C ASP A 62 -2.94 -13.92 9.51
N GLY A 63 -3.56 -15.11 9.48
CA GLY A 63 -3.43 -16.03 8.34
C GLY A 63 -3.92 -15.43 7.01
N LEU A 64 -5.09 -14.79 7.02
CA LEU A 64 -5.65 -14.17 5.81
C LEU A 64 -4.87 -12.92 5.38
N ILE A 65 -4.33 -12.17 6.35
CA ILE A 65 -3.41 -11.06 6.07
C ILE A 65 -2.13 -11.59 5.40
N ASN A 66 -1.58 -12.70 5.87
CA ASN A 66 -0.39 -13.31 5.28
C ASN A 66 -0.64 -13.79 3.85
N ASP A 67 -1.79 -14.41 3.59
CA ASP A 67 -2.17 -14.85 2.24
C ASP A 67 -2.24 -13.66 1.27
N TRP A 68 -2.96 -12.59 1.65
CA TRP A 68 -3.04 -11.38 0.82
C TRP A 68 -1.70 -10.67 0.67
N LEU A 69 -0.87 -10.64 1.73
CA LEU A 69 0.45 -10.01 1.64
C LEU A 69 1.38 -10.81 0.72
N ALA A 70 1.27 -12.14 0.71
CA ALA A 70 2.00 -12.99 -0.22
C ALA A 70 1.55 -12.77 -1.68
N GLU A 71 0.25 -12.56 -1.94
CA GLU A 71 -0.27 -12.13 -3.25
C GLU A 71 0.37 -10.79 -3.67
N THR A 72 0.31 -9.77 -2.81
CA THR A 72 0.89 -8.45 -3.08
C THR A 72 2.40 -8.49 -3.35
N VAL A 73 3.14 -9.39 -2.67
CA VAL A 73 4.57 -9.61 -2.95
C VAL A 73 4.79 -10.20 -4.35
N GLN A 74 3.94 -11.11 -4.79
CA GLN A 74 4.01 -11.69 -6.14
C GLN A 74 3.72 -10.64 -7.21
N GLU A 75 2.67 -9.83 -7.03
CA GLU A 75 2.33 -8.70 -7.91
C GLU A 75 3.48 -7.70 -8.00
N ARG A 76 4.10 -7.33 -6.86
CA ARG A 76 5.29 -6.46 -6.84
C ARG A 76 6.42 -7.03 -7.70
N VAL A 77 6.70 -8.32 -7.59
CA VAL A 77 7.73 -9.00 -8.40
C VAL A 77 7.35 -8.97 -9.89
N ALA A 78 6.10 -9.30 -10.22
CA ALA A 78 5.61 -9.29 -11.60
C ALA A 78 5.68 -7.89 -12.22
N ALA A 79 5.32 -6.86 -11.46
CA ALA A 79 5.38 -5.46 -11.85
C ALA A 79 6.81 -4.87 -11.83
N ARG A 80 7.81 -5.63 -11.36
CA ARG A 80 9.18 -5.16 -11.14
C ARG A 80 9.23 -3.88 -10.30
N ALA A 81 8.34 -3.81 -9.30
CA ALA A 81 8.24 -2.69 -8.38
C ALA A 81 9.18 -2.86 -7.18
N ASP A 82 9.54 -1.75 -6.57
CA ASP A 82 10.42 -1.72 -5.41
C ASP A 82 9.66 -2.17 -4.15
N VAL A 83 8.41 -1.71 -4.00
CA VAL A 83 7.58 -1.94 -2.81
C VAL A 83 6.18 -2.41 -3.20
N GLY A 84 5.67 -3.41 -2.47
CA GLY A 84 4.26 -3.80 -2.50
C GLY A 84 3.60 -3.42 -1.18
N VAL A 85 2.45 -2.76 -1.24
CA VAL A 85 1.68 -2.29 -0.09
C VAL A 85 0.28 -2.87 -0.12
N LEU A 86 -0.02 -3.74 0.83
CA LEU A 86 -1.38 -4.25 1.05
C LEU A 86 -2.14 -3.26 1.94
N VAL A 87 -3.28 -2.76 1.46
CA VAL A 87 -4.17 -1.87 2.21
C VAL A 87 -5.42 -2.63 2.59
N THR A 88 -5.75 -2.70 3.89
CA THR A 88 -6.98 -3.33 4.36
C THR A 88 -7.88 -2.33 5.07
N LYS A 89 -9.16 -2.29 4.65
CA LYS A 89 -10.17 -1.46 5.31
C LYS A 89 -10.33 -1.86 6.78
N ARG A 90 -10.27 -0.88 7.67
CA ARG A 90 -10.45 -1.08 9.12
C ARG A 90 -11.93 -1.03 9.52
N ALA A 91 -12.34 -1.95 10.40
CA ALA A 91 -13.69 -1.99 10.97
C ALA A 91 -14.09 -0.63 11.57
N GLY A 92 -15.23 -0.09 11.14
CA GLY A 92 -15.73 1.20 11.61
C GLY A 92 -15.08 2.43 10.95
N TYR A 93 -14.21 2.28 9.94
CA TYR A 93 -13.58 3.38 9.20
C TYR A 93 -14.05 3.40 7.75
N GLY A 94 -14.94 4.35 7.42
CA GLY A 94 -15.45 4.55 6.07
C GLY A 94 -14.42 5.14 5.09
N PRO A 95 -14.75 5.24 3.79
CA PRO A 95 -13.86 5.73 2.73
C PRO A 95 -13.19 7.08 3.00
N ALA A 96 -13.92 8.03 3.61
CA ALA A 96 -13.37 9.35 3.97
C ALA A 96 -12.23 9.29 5.00
N ARG A 97 -12.03 8.13 5.66
CA ARG A 97 -10.97 7.89 6.64
C ARG A 97 -9.96 6.86 6.15
N ALA A 98 -9.76 6.74 4.83
CA ALA A 98 -8.80 5.81 4.22
C ALA A 98 -7.37 5.97 4.78
N ALA A 99 -6.97 7.19 5.14
CA ALA A 99 -5.69 7.45 5.82
C ALA A 99 -5.47 6.60 7.10
N SER A 100 -6.56 6.24 7.80
CA SER A 100 -6.55 5.43 9.02
C SER A 100 -6.86 3.94 8.78
N TRP A 101 -6.91 3.51 7.52
CA TRP A 101 -6.93 2.09 7.18
C TRP A 101 -5.55 1.48 7.46
N TRP A 102 -5.48 0.15 7.47
CA TRP A 102 -4.21 -0.54 7.67
C TRP A 102 -3.46 -0.61 6.36
N ALA A 103 -2.15 -0.36 6.42
CA ALA A 103 -1.19 -0.73 5.42
C ALA A 103 -0.28 -1.82 6.00
N HIS A 104 -0.01 -2.84 5.19
CA HIS A 104 0.84 -3.96 5.52
C HIS A 104 1.97 -4.06 4.50
N LEU A 105 3.17 -4.23 5.01
CA LEU A 105 4.38 -4.54 4.24
C LEU A 105 5.08 -5.71 4.93
N THR A 106 5.99 -6.38 4.25
CA THR A 106 6.94 -7.26 4.93
C THR A 106 8.08 -6.44 5.54
N ILE A 107 8.79 -6.97 6.55
CA ILE A 107 10.03 -6.35 7.06
C ILE A 107 11.03 -6.11 5.93
N GLY A 108 11.16 -7.07 5.02
CA GLY A 108 12.04 -6.98 3.85
C GLY A 108 11.65 -5.86 2.89
N GLY A 109 10.36 -5.55 2.76
CA GLY A 109 9.86 -4.41 1.98
C GLY A 109 10.02 -3.06 2.68
N LEU A 110 9.91 -3.02 4.02
CA LEU A 110 10.05 -1.78 4.79
C LEU A 110 11.51 -1.37 4.99
N ARG A 111 12.42 -2.32 5.26
CA ARG A 111 13.81 -2.01 5.65
C ARG A 111 14.57 -1.09 4.66
N PRO A 112 14.42 -1.21 3.33
CA PRO A 112 15.15 -0.35 2.39
C PRO A 112 14.64 1.09 2.45
N LEU A 113 13.35 1.27 2.74
CA LEU A 113 12.72 2.59 2.90
C LEU A 113 13.23 3.34 4.12
N LEU A 114 13.73 2.61 5.13
CA LEU A 114 14.28 3.16 6.36
C LEU A 114 15.82 3.28 6.33
N GLY A 115 16.48 2.91 5.22
CA GLY A 115 17.93 2.94 5.10
C GLY A 115 18.67 1.95 6.01
N VAL A 116 18.00 0.89 6.49
CA VAL A 116 18.58 -0.08 7.43
C VAL A 116 19.42 -1.14 6.67
N PRO A 117 20.74 -1.27 6.96
CA PRO A 117 21.60 -2.32 6.39
C PRO A 117 21.23 -3.74 6.87
N SER A 118 21.51 -4.79 6.08
CA SER A 118 21.16 -6.21 6.40
C SER A 118 22.25 -6.91 7.25
N PRO A 119 21.90 -7.83 8.19
CA PRO A 119 21.56 -9.22 7.82
C PRO A 119 20.44 -9.84 8.69
N VAL A 120 19.17 -9.58 8.40
CA VAL A 120 18.05 -10.28 9.10
C VAL A 120 17.08 -10.92 8.11
N ASP A 121 17.61 -11.83 7.29
CA ASP A 121 16.83 -12.58 6.30
C ASP A 121 15.73 -13.43 6.95
N ALA A 122 15.95 -13.92 8.18
CA ALA A 122 15.02 -14.80 8.88
C ALA A 122 13.64 -14.18 9.14
N VAL A 123 13.53 -12.85 9.18
CA VAL A 123 12.27 -12.15 9.46
C VAL A 123 11.80 -11.30 8.28
N CYS A 124 12.50 -11.33 7.14
CA CYS A 124 12.19 -10.48 5.99
C CYS A 124 10.77 -10.71 5.42
N ALA A 125 10.17 -11.87 5.64
CA ALA A 125 8.81 -12.18 5.21
C ALA A 125 7.73 -11.79 6.23
N GLU A 126 8.11 -11.45 7.46
CA GLU A 126 7.15 -11.16 8.53
C GLU A 126 6.37 -9.87 8.24
N PRO A 127 5.06 -9.83 8.52
CA PRO A 127 4.22 -8.67 8.26
C PRO A 127 4.47 -7.56 9.31
N ILE A 128 4.51 -6.32 8.84
CA ILE A 128 4.40 -5.11 9.65
C ILE A 128 3.10 -4.41 9.28
N ARG A 129 2.34 -3.98 10.29
CA ARG A 129 1.12 -3.19 10.13
C ARG A 129 1.30 -1.76 10.63
N MET A 130 0.86 -0.80 9.85
CA MET A 130 0.78 0.62 10.23
C MET A 130 -0.47 1.28 9.64
N HIS A 131 -0.76 2.54 9.98
CA HIS A 131 -1.79 3.28 9.25
C HIS A 131 -1.31 3.59 7.82
N LEU A 132 -2.24 3.65 6.86
CA LEU A 132 -1.94 4.03 5.49
C LEU A 132 -1.19 5.38 5.42
N SER A 133 -1.56 6.34 6.27
CA SER A 133 -0.86 7.62 6.34
C SER A 133 0.60 7.51 6.78
N THR A 134 0.91 6.55 7.66
CA THR A 134 2.29 6.30 8.08
C THR A 134 3.08 5.65 6.97
N ALA A 135 2.52 4.65 6.28
CA ALA A 135 3.18 4.02 5.13
C ALA A 135 3.46 5.04 4.02
N VAL A 136 2.49 5.91 3.71
CA VAL A 136 2.68 7.03 2.78
C VAL A 136 3.80 7.95 3.25
N GLY A 137 3.82 8.37 4.51
CA GLY A 137 4.90 9.21 5.05
C GLY A 137 6.29 8.58 4.89
N VAL A 138 6.42 7.28 5.15
CA VAL A 138 7.68 6.53 4.95
C VAL A 138 8.08 6.49 3.48
N LEU A 139 7.14 6.20 2.57
CA LEU A 139 7.40 6.19 1.13
C LEU A 139 7.83 7.57 0.62
N ARG A 140 7.17 8.64 1.07
CA ARG A 140 7.53 10.03 0.75
C ARG A 140 8.95 10.36 1.21
N ALA A 141 9.29 9.98 2.44
CA ALA A 141 10.64 10.18 2.98
C ALA A 141 11.72 9.37 2.23
N ALA A 142 11.35 8.21 1.68
CA ALA A 142 12.22 7.39 0.85
C ALA A 142 12.31 7.86 -0.63
N GLY A 143 11.66 8.98 -0.98
CA GLY A 143 11.76 9.60 -2.30
C GLY A 143 10.69 9.19 -3.32
N TYR A 144 9.63 8.51 -2.90
CA TYR A 144 8.53 8.15 -3.80
C TYR A 144 7.47 9.26 -3.90
N GLY A 145 6.86 9.38 -5.08
CA GLY A 145 5.87 10.42 -5.41
C GLY A 145 6.52 11.75 -5.77
N ASP A 146 5.74 12.83 -5.78
CA ASP A 146 6.22 14.20 -5.99
C ASP A 146 7.39 14.54 -5.05
N PRO A 147 8.32 15.42 -5.44
CA PRO A 147 9.36 15.88 -4.51
C PRO A 147 8.73 16.41 -3.22
N VAL A 148 9.17 15.89 -2.07
CA VAL A 148 8.88 16.57 -0.79
C VAL A 148 9.71 17.85 -0.84
N ALA A 149 9.08 19.02 -0.70
CA ALA A 149 9.84 20.26 -0.57
C ALA A 149 10.91 20.03 0.51
N GLU A 150 12.16 20.34 0.22
CA GLU A 150 13.23 20.26 1.21
C GLU A 150 12.75 21.07 2.42
N LEU A 151 12.32 20.37 3.47
CA LEU A 151 12.23 20.98 4.77
C LEU A 151 13.68 21.34 5.04
N GLU A 152 14.00 22.63 5.01
CA GLU A 152 15.25 23.15 5.53
C GLU A 152 15.41 22.50 6.90
N VAL A 153 16.25 21.46 6.97
CA VAL A 153 16.72 20.89 8.22
C VAL A 153 17.67 21.94 8.77
N SER A 154 17.08 23.05 9.23
CA SER A 154 17.76 24.05 10.01
C SER A 154 18.12 23.36 11.32
N ALA A 155 19.42 23.14 11.45
CA ALA A 155 20.14 22.63 12.60
C ALA A 155 19.37 22.72 13.93
N ARG A 156 19.21 21.57 14.59
CA ARG A 156 19.16 21.48 16.05
C ARG A 156 20.04 20.34 16.50
#